data_AF-D2S869-F1
#
_entry.id   AF-D2S869-F1
#
_cell.length_a   1.000
_cell.length_b   1.000
_cell.length_c   1.000
_cell.angle_alpha   90.00
_cell.angle_beta   90.00
_cell.angle_gamma   90.00
#
_symmetry.space_group_name_H-M   'P 1'
#
loop_
_entity.id
_entity.type
_entity.pdbx_description
1 polymer ?
#
loop_
_entity_poly.entity_id
_entity_poly.type
_entity_poly.pdbx_seq_one_letter_code
_entity_poly.pdbx_strand_id
1 'polypeptide(L)'
;MAFERGEPDEYEVIWKTGHIDRFKAHQVSWPNNMNRILSYGNPNADKRSIVQFHGDINGEWKLLLSADEAELLSVKNLTQLKERP
;
A
#
# COMPACT_ATOMS: atom_id res chain seq x y z
N MET A 1 -21.36 14.90 4.18
CA MET A 1 -20.35 15.60 3.36
C MET A 1 -19.39 14.53 2.86
N ALA A 2 -19.44 14.22 1.56
CA ALA A 2 -18.40 13.40 0.95
C ALA A 2 -17.14 14.28 0.93
N PHE A 3 -16.12 13.93 1.70
CA PHE A 3 -14.81 14.51 1.47
C PHE A 3 -14.44 14.16 0.04
N GLU A 4 -14.21 15.15 -0.83
CA GLU A 4 -13.64 14.92 -2.15
C GLU A 4 -12.27 14.29 -1.94
N ARG A 5 -12.21 12.97 -2.08
CA ARG A 5 -10.97 12.22 -2.15
C ARG A 5 -10.52 12.44 -3.58
N GLY A 6 -9.42 13.20 -3.77
CA GLY A 6 -8.93 13.56 -5.11
C GLY A 6 -8.76 12.34 -6.03
N GLU A 7 -8.47 12.58 -7.30
CA GLU A 7 -8.33 11.50 -8.29
C GLU A 7 -7.40 10.38 -7.79
N PRO A 8 -7.76 9.10 -7.98
CA PRO A 8 -6.90 8.00 -7.58
C PRO A 8 -5.65 7.90 -8.44
N ASP A 9 -4.54 7.56 -7.81
CA ASP A 9 -3.28 7.26 -8.48
C ASP A 9 -3.28 5.83 -9.03
N GLU A 10 -2.58 5.62 -10.15
CA GLU A 10 -2.31 4.30 -10.71
C GLU A 10 -1.07 3.70 -10.04
N TYR A 11 -1.21 2.49 -9.50
CA TYR A 11 -0.11 1.75 -8.89
C TYR A 11 0.22 0.47 -9.66
N GLU A 12 1.51 0.15 -9.70
CA GLU A 12 2.03 -1.15 -10.12
C GLU A 12 2.67 -1.84 -8.91
N VAL A 13 2.17 -3.04 -8.61
CA VAL A 13 2.74 -3.91 -7.58
C VAL A 13 3.38 -5.10 -8.28
N ILE A 14 4.69 -5.26 -8.08
CA ILE A 14 5.44 -6.42 -8.56
C ILE A 14 5.66 -7.34 -7.37
N TRP A 15 5.22 -8.58 -7.51
CA TRP A 15 5.35 -9.62 -6.49
C TRP A 15 6.67 -10.37 -6.65
N LYS A 16 7.21 -10.92 -5.57
CA LYS A 16 8.43 -11.75 -5.63
C LYS A 16 8.26 -13.02 -6.46
N THR A 17 7.02 -13.47 -6.66
CA THR A 17 6.67 -14.57 -7.57
C THR A 17 6.83 -14.20 -9.05
N GLY A 18 7.01 -12.91 -9.36
CA GLY A 18 7.03 -12.38 -10.73
C GLY A 18 5.66 -11.95 -11.24
N HIS A 19 4.58 -12.18 -10.49
CA HIS A 19 3.24 -11.63 -10.81
C HIS A 19 3.25 -10.10 -10.76
N ILE A 20 2.40 -9.45 -11.55
CA ILE A 20 2.25 -7.99 -11.59
C ILE A 20 0.77 -7.63 -11.52
N ASP A 21 0.43 -6.79 -10.53
CA ASP A 21 -0.90 -6.19 -10.43
C ASP A 21 -0.82 -4.69 -10.73
N ARG A 22 -1.83 -4.18 -11.46
CA ARG A 22 -2.03 -2.75 -11.69
C ARG A 22 -3.45 -2.36 -11.32
N PHE A 23 -3.58 -1.34 -10.49
CA PHE A 23 -4.88 -0.86 -10.02
C PHE A 23 -4.80 0.60 -9.59
N LYS A 24 -5.97 1.23 -9.48
CA LYS A 24 -6.12 2.61 -9.01
C LYS A 24 -6.39 2.62 -7.51
N ALA A 25 -5.68 3.47 -6.75
CA ALA A 25 -5.88 3.64 -5.33
C ALA A 25 -5.77 5.12 -4.93
N HIS A 26 -6.51 5.52 -3.90
CA HIS A 26 -6.48 6.88 -3.38
C HIS A 26 -5.45 7.03 -2.25
N GLN A 27 -5.10 5.93 -1.58
CA GLN A 27 -4.17 5.96 -0.45
C GLN A 27 -3.37 4.67 -0.37
N VAL A 28 -2.09 4.81 -0.02
CA VAL A 28 -1.20 3.71 0.32
C VAL A 28 -0.66 3.94 1.72
N SER A 29 -0.74 2.90 2.55
CA SER A 29 -0.25 2.89 3.92
C SER A 29 0.88 1.87 4.03
N TRP A 30 2.04 2.34 4.49
CA TRP A 30 3.23 1.53 4.73
C TRP A 30 3.36 1.19 6.22
N PRO A 31 3.98 0.05 6.57
CA PRO A 31 4.24 -0.28 7.97
C PRO A 31 5.13 0.81 8.59
N ASN A 32 4.65 1.47 9.64
CA ASN A 32 5.45 2.46 10.37
C ASN A 32 6.62 1.77 11.10
N ASN A 33 7.85 2.20 10.81
CA ASN A 33 9.09 1.76 11.46
C ASN A 33 9.07 1.89 13.01
N MET A 34 8.16 2.71 13.57
CA MET A 34 8.06 2.98 15.00
C MET A 34 7.60 1.75 15.82
N ASN A 35 6.84 0.82 15.22
CA ASN A 35 6.45 -0.43 15.87
C ASN A 35 7.64 -1.37 16.11
N ARG A 36 8.73 -1.21 15.36
CA ARG A 36 9.95 -2.00 15.48
C ARG A 36 10.77 -1.61 16.71
N ILE A 37 10.67 -0.36 17.16
CA ILE A 37 11.38 0.17 18.35
C ILE A 37 10.68 -0.27 19.64
N LEU A 38 9.34 -0.28 19.68
CA LEU A 38 8.56 -0.70 20.85
C LEU A 38 8.51 -2.22 21.07
N SER A 39 9.03 -3.01 20.13
CA SER A 39 9.04 -4.48 20.19
C SER A 39 10.36 -5.08 20.71
N TYR A 40 11.32 -4.24 21.14
CA TYR A 40 12.54 -4.65 21.83
C TYR A 40 12.21 -5.28 23.21
N GLY A 41 11.78 -6.54 23.22
CA GLY A 41 11.48 -7.28 24.43
C GLY A 41 10.40 -8.36 24.31
N ASN A 42 9.69 -8.44 23.17
CA ASN A 42 8.70 -9.49 22.93
C ASN A 42 9.14 -10.37 21.77
N PRO A 43 9.67 -11.60 22.01
CA PRO A 43 10.14 -12.50 20.96
C PRO A 43 9.01 -13.04 20.06
N ASN A 44 7.74 -12.76 20.38
CA ASN A 44 6.58 -13.08 19.52
C ASN A 44 6.08 -11.88 18.70
N ALA A 45 6.76 -10.74 18.75
CA ALA A 45 6.38 -9.55 17.98
C ALA A 45 6.90 -9.58 16.54
N ASP A 46 6.73 -10.70 15.83
CA ASP A 46 6.74 -10.72 14.37
C ASP A 46 5.45 -10.08 13.87
N LYS A 47 5.31 -8.77 14.10
CA LYS A 47 4.26 -7.99 13.44
C LYS A 47 4.62 -7.94 11.97
N ARG A 48 3.96 -8.77 11.16
CA ARG A 48 4.05 -8.73 9.70
C ARG A 48 3.98 -7.28 9.23
N SER A 49 4.97 -6.87 8.44
CA SER A 49 5.01 -5.55 7.83
C SER A 49 3.95 -5.55 6.72
N ILE A 50 2.77 -4.98 6.96
CA ILE A 50 1.69 -5.00 5.97
C ILE A 50 1.64 -3.68 5.20
N VAL A 51 1.62 -3.77 3.88
CA VAL A 51 1.31 -2.64 2.97
C VAL A 51 -0.16 -2.74 2.56
N GLN A 52 -0.89 -1.63 2.67
CA GLN A 52 -2.33 -1.59 2.35
C GLN A 52 -2.65 -0.48 1.37
N PHE A 53 -3.50 -0.79 0.40
CA PHE A 53 -4.00 0.13 -0.61
C PHE A 53 -5.50 0.28 -0.43
N HIS A 54 -5.95 1.52 -0.38
CA HIS A 54 -7.36 1.84 -0.24
C HIS A 54 -7.84 2.70 -1.40
N GLY A 55 -9.08 2.51 -1.78
CA GLY A 55 -9.72 3.33 -2.79
C GLY A 55 -11.23 3.35 -2.66
N ASP A 56 -11.83 4.26 -3.41
CA ASP A 56 -13.27 4.34 -3.56
C ASP A 56 -13.75 3.38 -4.66
N ILE A 57 -14.77 2.57 -4.33
CA ILE A 57 -15.51 1.77 -5.30
C ILE A 57 -16.99 2.10 -5.10
N ASN A 58 -17.59 2.77 -6.09
CA ASN A 58 -19.01 3.18 -6.10
C ASN A 58 -19.41 4.05 -4.89
N GLY A 59 -18.54 4.97 -4.46
CA GLY A 59 -18.78 5.85 -3.31
C GLY A 59 -18.49 5.21 -1.95
N GLU A 60 -18.01 3.97 -1.94
CA GLU A 60 -17.61 3.26 -0.73
C GLU A 60 -16.09 3.12 -0.64
N TRP A 61 -15.54 3.51 0.51
CA TRP A 61 -14.12 3.31 0.81
C TRP A 61 -13.83 1.84 1.10
N LYS A 62 -12.94 1.23 0.32
CA LYS A 62 -12.60 -0.19 0.44
C LYS A 62 -11.09 -0.40 0.48
N LEU A 63 -10.71 -1.45 1.18
CA LEU A 63 -9.39 -2.05 1.08
C LEU A 63 -9.31 -2.80 -0.26
N LEU A 64 -8.41 -2.38 -1.13
CA LEU A 64 -8.22 -2.97 -2.47
C LEU A 64 -7.18 -4.08 -2.44
N LEU A 65 -6.08 -3.84 -1.72
CA LEU A 65 -4.98 -4.78 -1.55
C LEU A 65 -4.41 -4.66 -0.14
N SER A 66 -4.12 -5.80 0.47
CA SER A 66 -3.35 -5.91 1.70
C SER A 66 -2.35 -7.03 1.52
N ALA A 67 -1.06 -6.71 1.58
CA ALA A 67 0.02 -7.64 1.31
C ALA A 67 1.10 -7.54 2.38
N ASP A 68 1.76 -8.67 2.68
CA ASP A 68 2.99 -8.64 3.45
C ASP A 68 4.09 -8.00 2.60
N GLU A 69 4.77 -6.99 3.14
CA GLU A 69 5.92 -6.32 2.51
C GLU A 69 6.99 -7.35 2.09
N ALA A 70 7.12 -8.44 2.85
CA ALA A 70 8.05 -9.52 2.54
C ALA A 70 7.70 -10.27 1.24
N GLU A 71 6.48 -10.18 0.72
CA GLU A 71 6.05 -10.80 -0.53
C GLU A 71 6.17 -9.86 -1.73
N LEU A 72 6.33 -8.56 -1.47
CA LEU A 72 6.44 -7.53 -2.51
C LEU A 72 7.89 -7.43 -2.99
N LEU A 73 8.08 -7.38 -4.30
CA LEU A 73 9.35 -7.02 -4.90
C LEU A 73 9.46 -5.50 -5.06
N SER A 74 8.40 -4.84 -5.54
CA SER A 74 8.35 -3.38 -5.63
C SER A 74 6.91 -2.86 -5.71
N VAL A 75 6.71 -1.63 -5.25
CA VAL A 75 5.49 -0.85 -5.46
C VAL A 75 5.88 0.47 -6.14
N LYS A 76 5.19 0.81 -7.24
CA LYS A 76 5.44 2.05 -7.98
C LYS A 76 4.14 2.85 -8.10
N ASN A 77 4.22 4.15 -7.83
CA ASN A 77 3.17 5.09 -8.21
C ASN A 77 3.43 5.54 -9.65
N LEU A 78 2.64 5.01 -10.59
CA LEU A 78 2.79 5.31 -12.01
C LEU A 78 2.28 6.70 -12.37
N THR A 79 1.33 7.27 -11.62
CA THR A 79 0.87 8.65 -11.83
C THR A 79 2.02 9.62 -11.57
N GLN A 80 2.63 9.54 -10.38
CA GLN A 80 3.72 10.45 -10.00
C GLN A 80 4.98 10.28 -10.85
N LEU A 81 5.26 9.07 -11.35
CA LEU A 81 6.38 8.86 -12.27
C LEU A 81 6.18 9.56 -13.62
N LYS A 82 4.94 9.66 -14.12
CA LYS A 82 4.62 10.37 -15.36
C LYS A 82 4.72 11.90 -15.20
N GLU A 83 4.55 12.40 -13.98
CA GLU A 83 4.56 13.84 -13.66
C GLU A 83 5.95 14.40 -13.32
N ARG A 84 6.99 13.55 -13.23
CA ARG A 84 8.37 13.99 -13.04
C ARG A 84 8.96 14.50 -14.37
N PRO A 85 9.53 15.72 -14.42
CA PRO A 85 10.11 16.31 -15.63
C PRO A 85 11.39 15.60 -16.09
#